data_AF-A0A353PSI2-F1
#
_entry.id   AF-A0A353PSI2-F1
#
_cell.length_a   1.000
_cell.length_b   1.000
_cell.length_c   1.000
_cell.angle_alpha   90.00
_cell.angle_beta   90.00
_cell.angle_gamma   90.00
#
_symmetry.space_group_name_H-M   'P 1'
#
loop_
_entity.id
_entity.type
_entity.pdbx_description
1 polymer ?
#
loop_
_entity_poly.entity_id
_entity_poly.type
_entity_poly.pdbx_seq_one_letter_code
_entity_poly.pdbx_strand_id
1 'polypeptide(L)'
;DENGKVIAYSFKAEDRWDFAEDRVYDDMSLYARWIPQGKAEYIDAETGLVMFSKNISDKSPVLALTRAAENLIKKKGYTFEGYFTSTEFTQPFDFSARQINALKPNEKDFEKEIASLYPQINLEKLSESEKILVRTVKNNLYEAYIQEYIENTKSQNIFLKYEKGLVIHVASLEDLRYKGQLSFSGLTVDGEPVDRYSIEKDIDFKGASLVMGESFSGKISGNGHSLKNISLVLNSKPIDKDKEKKLSLFENLEDAVIEDLHIENFVIKINANAGVRVLAAPLAINGKNLSLKNVSLQNIQIDTGRSDDGSAEYLLGDLFVSSENISLANTKASQFAFTHSSFAKVHRLLTR
;
A
#
# COMPACT_ATOMS: atom_id res chain seq x y z
N ASP A 1 35.12 -9.31 41.10
CA ASP A 1 35.80 -8.83 42.32
C ASP A 1 37.08 -8.11 41.92
N GLU A 2 37.85 -7.65 42.90
CA GLU A 2 39.10 -6.89 42.78
C GLU A 2 40.21 -7.64 42.01
N ASN A 3 40.01 -8.93 41.73
CA ASN A 3 40.92 -9.79 40.98
C ASN A 3 40.43 -10.09 39.55
N GLY A 4 39.45 -9.34 39.05
CA GLY A 4 38.92 -9.53 37.69
C GLY A 4 38.07 -10.80 37.52
N LYS A 5 37.68 -11.47 38.61
CA LYS A 5 36.74 -12.58 38.54
C LYS A 5 35.32 -12.04 38.45
N VAL A 6 34.60 -12.39 37.38
CA VAL A 6 33.15 -12.15 37.31
C VAL A 6 32.48 -13.08 38.32
N ILE A 7 32.27 -12.58 39.54
CA ILE A 7 31.30 -13.13 40.48
C ILE A 7 29.92 -12.62 40.07
N ALA A 8 29.40 -13.13 38.96
CA ALA A 8 28.00 -12.92 38.63
C ALA A 8 27.19 -13.63 39.72
N TYR A 9 26.48 -12.85 40.54
CA TYR A 9 25.46 -13.40 41.42
C TYR A 9 24.48 -14.20 40.56
N SER A 10 24.39 -15.51 40.83
CA SER A 10 23.42 -16.39 40.17
C SER A 10 22.11 -16.25 40.93
N PHE A 11 21.17 -15.49 40.36
CA PHE A 11 19.85 -15.31 40.94
C PHE A 11 19.18 -16.67 41.22
N LYS A 12 18.63 -16.81 42.42
CA LYS A 12 17.67 -17.86 42.75
C LYS A 12 16.32 -17.23 43.04
N ALA A 13 15.25 -17.90 42.65
CA ALA A 13 13.89 -17.38 42.85
C ALA A 13 13.58 -17.09 44.33
N GLU A 14 14.15 -17.87 45.26
CA GLU A 14 14.07 -17.69 46.71
C GLU A 14 14.65 -16.37 47.22
N ASP A 15 15.60 -15.77 46.50
CA ASP A 15 16.25 -14.51 46.86
C ASP A 15 15.40 -13.27 46.50
N ARG A 16 14.22 -13.47 45.88
CA ARG A 16 13.33 -12.36 45.51
C ARG A 16 12.80 -11.68 46.77
N TRP A 17 13.04 -10.38 46.86
CA TRP A 17 12.48 -9.51 47.89
C TRP A 17 10.96 -9.39 47.74
N ASP A 18 10.22 -9.72 48.80
CA ASP A 18 8.78 -9.53 48.89
C ASP A 18 8.49 -8.23 49.65
N PHE A 19 8.06 -7.20 48.93
CA PHE A 19 7.78 -5.88 49.53
C PHE A 19 6.60 -5.87 50.51
N ALA A 20 5.73 -6.89 50.50
CA ALA A 20 4.62 -6.99 51.45
C ALA A 20 5.07 -7.64 52.77
N GLU A 21 5.92 -8.66 52.69
CA GLU A 21 6.29 -9.51 53.83
C GLU A 21 7.67 -9.19 54.41
N ASP A 22 8.65 -8.86 53.57
CA ASP A 22 10.02 -8.64 54.03
C ASP A 22 10.17 -7.28 54.74
N ARG A 23 11.03 -7.24 55.76
CA ARG A 23 11.29 -6.06 56.58
C ARG A 23 12.79 -5.78 56.62
N VAL A 24 13.13 -4.49 56.64
CA VAL A 24 14.51 -4.02 56.77
C VAL A 24 14.81 -3.81 58.25
N TYR A 25 15.79 -4.55 58.78
CA TYR A 25 16.21 -4.43 60.18
C TYR A 25 17.56 -3.74 60.34
N ASP A 26 18.41 -3.79 59.30
CA ASP A 26 19.73 -3.18 59.23
C ASP A 26 20.01 -2.70 57.80
N ASP A 27 21.11 -1.99 57.59
CA ASP A 27 21.59 -1.56 56.27
C ASP A 27 21.64 -2.74 55.29
N MET A 28 21.03 -2.57 54.12
CA MET A 28 20.95 -3.62 53.10
C MET A 28 21.17 -3.11 51.68
N SER A 29 21.55 -4.03 50.80
CA SER A 29 21.67 -3.80 49.37
C SER A 29 20.65 -4.65 48.61
N LEU A 30 19.80 -4.00 47.82
CA LEU A 30 18.86 -4.65 46.91
C LEU A 30 19.39 -4.62 45.48
N TYR A 31 19.24 -5.74 44.78
CA TYR A 31 19.66 -5.88 43.39
C TYR A 31 18.43 -5.93 42.47
N ALA A 32 18.48 -5.19 41.37
CA ALA A 32 17.46 -5.27 40.32
C ALA A 32 17.85 -6.34 39.29
N ARG A 33 16.88 -7.17 38.89
CA ARG A 33 17.03 -8.09 37.75
C ARG A 33 16.33 -7.49 36.52
N TRP A 34 17.11 -7.12 35.52
CA TRP A 34 16.59 -6.64 34.24
C TRP A 34 16.26 -7.83 33.33
N ILE A 35 15.05 -7.82 32.76
CA ILE A 35 14.61 -8.82 31.79
C ILE A 35 14.81 -8.23 30.39
N PRO A 36 15.46 -8.96 29.46
CA PRO A 36 15.64 -8.48 28.10
C PRO A 36 14.29 -8.26 27.44
N GLN A 37 14.12 -7.11 26.80
CA GLN A 37 12.95 -6.80 26.00
C GLN A 37 13.31 -7.02 24.53
N GLY A 38 12.63 -7.95 23.87
CA GLY A 38 12.87 -8.16 22.45
C GLY A 38 12.30 -7.06 21.57
N LYS A 39 12.77 -7.04 20.33
CA LYS A 39 12.52 -5.98 19.37
C LYS A 39 12.05 -6.53 18.03
N ALA A 40 11.18 -5.78 17.37
CA ALA A 40 10.90 -5.97 15.95
C ALA A 40 11.75 -4.99 15.16
N GLU A 41 12.55 -5.50 14.23
CA GLU A 41 13.37 -4.73 13.30
C GLU A 41 12.85 -4.92 11.88
N TYR A 42 12.48 -3.81 11.22
CA TYR A 42 12.03 -3.78 9.84
C TYR A 42 13.21 -3.36 8.99
N ILE A 43 13.68 -4.28 8.16
CA ILE A 43 14.98 -4.23 7.51
C ILE A 43 14.77 -4.12 6.00
N ASP A 44 15.39 -3.14 5.36
CA ASP A 44 15.49 -3.15 3.90
C ASP A 44 16.30 -4.39 3.48
N ALA A 45 15.66 -5.32 2.77
CA ALA A 45 16.23 -6.62 2.47
C ALA A 45 17.43 -6.58 1.52
N GLU A 46 17.60 -5.50 0.75
CA GLU A 46 18.71 -5.34 -0.19
C GLU A 46 19.95 -4.77 0.52
N THR A 47 19.75 -3.80 1.42
CA THR A 47 20.85 -3.08 2.08
C THR A 47 21.20 -3.61 3.47
N GLY A 48 20.29 -4.35 4.10
CA GLY A 48 20.41 -4.80 5.49
C GLY A 48 20.22 -3.68 6.53
N LEU A 49 19.80 -2.48 6.11
CA LEU A 49 19.57 -1.36 7.02
C LEU A 49 18.26 -1.52 7.79
N VAL A 50 18.31 -1.27 9.09
CA VAL A 50 17.11 -1.19 9.95
C VAL A 50 16.40 0.13 9.67
N MET A 51 15.27 0.05 8.97
CA MET A 51 14.46 1.21 8.56
C MET A 51 13.54 1.68 9.68
N PHE A 52 13.06 0.73 10.50
CA PHE A 52 12.22 1.00 11.66
C PHE A 52 12.49 -0.06 12.72
N SER A 53 12.45 0.33 14.00
CA SER A 53 12.52 -0.63 15.10
C SER A 53 11.59 -0.23 16.23
N LYS A 54 11.07 -1.23 16.94
CA LYS A 54 10.31 -0.99 18.17
C LYS A 54 10.51 -2.11 19.17
N ASN A 55 10.29 -1.79 20.43
CA ASN A 55 10.21 -2.81 21.47
C ASN A 55 8.87 -3.56 21.38
N ILE A 56 8.93 -4.86 21.67
CA ILE A 56 7.76 -5.74 21.70
C ILE A 56 7.20 -5.78 23.13
N SER A 57 5.87 -5.69 23.26
CA SER A 57 5.15 -5.90 24.53
C SER A 57 3.69 -6.26 24.29
N ASP A 58 2.98 -6.60 25.37
CA ASP A 58 1.52 -6.79 25.42
C ASP A 58 0.73 -5.64 24.78
N LYS A 59 1.22 -4.41 24.93
CA LYS A 59 0.60 -3.18 24.38
C LYS A 59 1.14 -2.79 23.01
N SER A 60 2.22 -3.42 22.55
CA SER A 60 2.91 -3.11 21.30
C SER A 60 3.36 -4.40 20.61
N PRO A 61 2.41 -5.25 20.15
CA PRO A 61 2.74 -6.47 19.42
C PRO A 61 3.33 -6.16 18.05
N VAL A 62 4.00 -7.13 17.42
CA VAL A 62 4.53 -6.97 16.06
C VAL A 62 3.37 -6.83 15.06
N LEU A 63 3.38 -5.78 14.25
CA LEU A 63 2.31 -5.45 13.30
C LEU A 63 2.90 -4.91 12.00
N ALA A 64 2.16 -4.96 10.89
CA ALA A 64 2.56 -4.23 9.68
C ALA A 64 2.69 -2.72 10.00
N LEU A 65 3.61 -2.03 9.31
CA LEU A 65 3.75 -0.60 9.51
C LEU A 65 2.50 0.12 8.99
N THR A 66 2.15 1.24 9.63
CA THR A 66 1.09 2.09 9.10
C THR A 66 1.56 2.76 7.81
N ARG A 67 0.62 3.15 6.93
CA ARG A 67 0.95 3.93 5.71
C ARG A 67 1.80 5.17 6.01
N ALA A 68 1.58 5.82 7.16
CA ALA A 68 2.38 6.96 7.60
C ALA A 68 3.84 6.57 7.88
N ALA A 69 4.07 5.44 8.55
CA ALA A 69 5.41 4.94 8.81
C ALA A 69 6.09 4.42 7.53
N GLU A 70 5.37 3.69 6.68
CA GLU A 70 5.87 3.24 5.36
C GLU A 70 6.33 4.43 4.51
N ASN A 71 5.56 5.53 4.49
CA ASN A 71 5.92 6.75 3.78
C ASN A 71 7.21 7.43 4.28
N LEU A 72 7.57 7.26 5.55
CA LEU A 72 8.82 7.81 6.10
C LEU A 72 10.05 6.99 5.70
N ILE A 73 9.86 5.71 5.38
CA ILE A 73 10.93 4.78 5.01
C ILE A 73 10.91 4.39 3.53
N LYS A 74 10.04 5.02 2.73
CA LYS A 74 9.87 4.70 1.31
C LYS A 74 11.16 4.90 0.53
N LYS A 75 11.41 4.00 -0.42
CA LYS A 75 12.56 4.07 -1.31
C LYS A 75 12.16 4.71 -2.63
N LYS A 76 12.80 5.83 -2.96
CA LYS A 76 12.52 6.63 -4.16
C LYS A 76 12.66 5.78 -5.43
N GLY A 77 11.61 5.71 -6.25
CA GLY A 77 11.56 4.92 -7.49
C GLY A 77 11.39 3.41 -7.29
N TYR A 78 10.89 2.97 -6.13
CA TYR A 78 10.62 1.56 -5.84
C TYR A 78 9.18 1.36 -5.35
N THR A 79 8.65 0.16 -5.59
CA THR A 79 7.37 -0.32 -5.08
C THR A 79 7.60 -1.19 -3.85
N PHE A 80 6.80 -1.00 -2.81
CA PHE A 80 6.82 -1.86 -1.62
C PHE A 80 5.94 -3.10 -1.87
N GLU A 81 6.55 -4.27 -1.85
CA GLU A 81 5.89 -5.55 -2.14
C GLU A 81 5.42 -6.30 -0.88
N GLY A 82 5.85 -5.84 0.30
CA GLY A 82 5.42 -6.40 1.58
C GLY A 82 6.56 -6.85 2.49
N TYR A 83 6.18 -7.66 3.47
CA TYR A 83 7.03 -8.07 4.60
C TYR A 83 7.30 -9.58 4.52
N PHE A 84 8.56 -9.97 4.75
CA PHE A 84 9.01 -11.36 4.63
C PHE A 84 9.86 -11.78 5.83
N THR A 85 9.95 -13.09 6.05
CA THR A 85 10.75 -13.67 7.15
C THR A 85 12.25 -13.73 6.84
N SER A 86 12.64 -13.56 5.58
CA SER A 86 14.04 -13.56 5.13
C SER A 86 14.20 -12.80 3.80
N THR A 87 15.45 -12.55 3.42
CA THR A 87 15.84 -11.93 2.14
C THR A 87 15.58 -12.81 0.90
N GLU A 88 15.22 -14.08 1.10
CA GLU A 88 14.86 -15.01 0.01
C GLU A 88 13.41 -14.81 -0.47
N PHE A 89 12.60 -14.07 0.29
CA PHE A 89 11.21 -13.75 -0.02
C PHE A 89 10.29 -14.96 -0.29
N THR A 90 10.64 -16.14 0.23
CA THR A 90 9.86 -17.38 0.03
C THR A 90 8.66 -17.49 0.97
N GLN A 91 8.66 -16.74 2.08
CA GLN A 91 7.62 -16.78 3.10
C GLN A 91 7.27 -15.35 3.55
N PRO A 92 6.03 -14.90 3.29
CA PRO A 92 5.52 -13.65 3.85
C PRO A 92 5.58 -13.69 5.38
N PHE A 93 5.82 -12.53 5.99
CA PHE A 93 5.76 -12.41 7.44
C PHE A 93 4.31 -12.45 7.91
N ASP A 94 3.99 -13.38 8.80
CA ASP A 94 2.66 -13.48 9.39
C ASP A 94 2.54 -12.54 10.60
N PHE A 95 1.68 -11.54 10.48
CA PHE A 95 1.36 -10.60 11.55
C PHE A 95 0.20 -11.05 12.43
N SER A 96 -0.29 -12.30 12.30
CA SER A 96 -1.27 -12.85 13.22
C SER A 96 -0.72 -12.76 14.64
N ALA A 97 -1.26 -11.81 15.41
CA ALA A 97 -0.71 -11.45 16.70
C ALA A 97 -0.89 -12.62 17.66
N ARG A 98 0.22 -13.21 18.12
CA ARG A 98 0.21 -14.06 19.31
C ARG A 98 -0.07 -13.16 20.51
N GLN A 99 -0.91 -13.64 21.43
CA GLN A 99 -1.16 -12.92 22.68
C GLN A 99 0.15 -12.81 23.46
N ILE A 100 0.56 -11.57 23.75
CA ILE A 100 1.74 -11.31 24.58
C ILE A 100 1.23 -10.93 25.96
N ASN A 101 1.53 -11.75 26.96
CA ASN A 101 1.22 -11.45 28.35
C ASN A 101 2.14 -10.35 28.88
N ALA A 102 1.64 -9.56 29.84
CA ALA A 102 2.46 -8.57 30.51
C ALA A 102 3.59 -9.24 31.32
N LEU A 103 4.77 -8.62 31.36
CA LEU A 103 5.94 -9.13 32.09
C LEU A 103 5.66 -9.35 33.59
N LYS A 104 4.78 -8.52 34.18
CA LYS A 104 4.38 -8.61 35.58
C LYS A 104 2.89 -8.96 35.66
N PRO A 105 2.53 -10.13 36.19
CA PRO A 105 1.13 -10.47 36.50
C PRO A 105 0.59 -9.55 37.59
N ASN A 106 -0.72 -9.34 37.61
CA ASN A 106 -1.36 -8.64 38.72
C ASN A 106 -1.31 -9.53 39.98
N GLU A 107 -1.24 -8.93 41.17
CA GLU A 107 -1.26 -9.69 42.45
C GLU A 107 -2.52 -10.58 42.54
N LYS A 108 -3.65 -10.07 42.05
CA LYS A 108 -4.90 -10.83 41.96
C LYS A 108 -4.82 -12.06 41.06
N ASP A 109 -3.97 -12.02 40.03
CA ASP A 109 -3.81 -13.17 39.13
C ASP A 109 -3.00 -14.26 39.81
N PHE A 110 -1.95 -13.88 40.58
CA PHE A 110 -1.26 -14.83 41.46
C PHE A 110 -2.18 -15.43 42.51
N GLU A 111 -2.99 -14.62 43.20
CA GLU A 111 -3.95 -15.11 44.21
C GLU A 111 -4.92 -16.13 43.61
N LYS A 112 -5.47 -15.85 42.42
CA LYS A 112 -6.37 -16.79 41.71
C LYS A 112 -5.65 -18.09 41.34
N GLU A 113 -4.44 -17.99 40.81
CA GLU A 113 -3.66 -19.15 40.38
C GLU A 113 -3.25 -20.01 41.58
N ILE A 114 -2.83 -19.39 42.69
CA ILE A 114 -2.53 -20.06 43.95
C ILE A 114 -3.79 -20.72 44.53
N ALA A 115 -4.93 -20.02 44.57
CA ALA A 115 -6.19 -20.58 45.06
C ALA A 115 -6.69 -21.75 44.19
N SER A 116 -6.41 -21.72 42.88
CA SER A 116 -6.71 -22.83 41.97
C SER A 116 -5.82 -24.06 42.24
N LEU A 117 -4.51 -23.84 42.44
CA LEU A 117 -3.54 -24.91 42.70
C LEU A 117 -3.67 -25.48 44.12
N TYR A 118 -4.07 -24.65 45.09
CA TYR A 118 -4.18 -24.99 46.51
C TYR A 118 -5.51 -24.51 47.12
N PRO A 119 -6.66 -25.11 46.74
CA PRO A 119 -7.98 -24.65 47.18
C PRO A 119 -8.22 -24.71 48.70
N GLN A 120 -7.42 -25.51 49.41
CA GLN A 120 -7.46 -25.66 50.86
C GLN A 120 -6.82 -24.50 51.63
N ILE A 121 -6.03 -23.64 50.97
CA ILE A 121 -5.31 -22.54 51.61
C ILE A 121 -6.20 -21.29 51.64
N ASN A 122 -6.38 -20.70 52.82
CA ASN A 122 -6.99 -19.38 52.95
C ASN A 122 -5.92 -18.28 52.91
N LEU A 123 -5.82 -17.57 51.79
CA LEU A 123 -4.83 -16.51 51.57
C LEU A 123 -4.96 -15.33 52.56
N GLU A 124 -6.12 -15.13 53.19
CA GLU A 124 -6.32 -14.10 54.20
C GLU A 124 -5.78 -14.51 55.58
N LYS A 125 -5.54 -15.81 55.80
CA LYS A 125 -5.11 -16.34 57.10
C LYS A 125 -4.18 -17.55 56.93
N LEU A 126 -2.91 -17.25 56.65
CA LEU A 126 -1.86 -18.23 56.44
C LEU A 126 -1.13 -18.58 57.75
N SER A 127 -0.94 -19.87 58.01
CA SER A 127 0.08 -20.38 58.96
C SER A 127 1.49 -20.11 58.43
N GLU A 128 2.50 -20.18 59.30
CA GLU A 128 3.90 -19.96 58.91
C GLU A 128 4.38 -20.91 57.80
N SER A 129 3.96 -22.19 57.84
CA SER A 129 4.26 -23.14 56.77
C SER A 129 3.57 -22.79 55.45
N GLU A 130 2.35 -22.26 55.51
CA GLU A 130 1.60 -21.86 54.31
C GLU A 130 2.17 -20.57 53.71
N LYS A 131 2.69 -19.63 54.52
CA LYS A 131 3.41 -18.44 54.03
C LYS A 131 4.63 -18.82 53.21
N ILE A 132 5.43 -19.79 53.69
CA ILE A 132 6.60 -20.30 52.97
C ILE A 132 6.16 -20.93 51.64
N LEU A 133 5.13 -21.78 51.66
CA LEU A 133 4.59 -22.41 50.46
C LEU A 133 4.09 -21.36 49.44
N VAL A 134 3.27 -20.41 49.89
CA VAL A 134 2.74 -19.32 49.05
C VAL A 134 3.88 -18.51 48.43
N ARG A 135 4.91 -18.17 49.20
CA ARG A 135 6.11 -17.48 48.69
C ARG A 135 6.82 -18.30 47.62
N THR A 136 7.04 -19.59 47.84
CA THR A 136 7.66 -20.48 46.85
C THR A 136 6.84 -20.57 45.57
N VAL A 137 5.52 -20.75 45.68
CA VAL A 137 4.62 -20.83 44.52
C VAL A 137 4.61 -19.52 43.75
N LYS A 138 4.42 -18.39 44.43
CA LYS A 138 4.50 -17.05 43.85
C LYS A 138 5.83 -16.86 43.13
N ASN A 139 6.93 -17.34 43.73
CA ASN A 139 8.24 -17.23 43.14
C ASN A 139 8.40 -17.98 41.83
N ASN A 140 7.89 -19.22 41.78
CA ASN A 140 7.87 -20.05 40.58
C ASN A 140 6.97 -19.47 39.49
N LEU A 141 5.79 -18.96 39.85
CA LEU A 141 4.87 -18.34 38.89
C LEU A 141 5.53 -17.13 38.22
N TYR A 142 6.12 -16.21 38.98
CA TYR A 142 6.86 -15.08 38.40
C TYR A 142 7.94 -15.52 37.39
N GLU A 143 8.71 -16.58 37.67
CA GLU A 143 9.70 -17.08 36.71
C GLU A 143 9.03 -17.66 35.46
N ALA A 144 7.91 -18.37 35.60
CA ALA A 144 7.15 -18.87 34.46
C ALA A 144 6.63 -17.72 33.57
N TYR A 145 6.07 -16.67 34.17
CA TYR A 145 5.62 -15.47 33.43
C TYR A 145 6.77 -14.73 32.74
N ILE A 146 7.94 -14.63 33.39
CA ILE A 146 9.13 -14.04 32.78
C ILE A 146 9.58 -14.85 31.55
N GLN A 147 9.59 -16.19 31.64
CA GLN A 147 9.99 -17.05 30.52
C GLN A 147 8.98 -16.96 29.38
N GLU A 148 7.69 -17.01 29.67
CA GLU A 148 6.65 -16.81 28.67
C GLU A 148 6.77 -15.44 27.98
N TYR A 149 7.01 -14.38 28.76
CA TYR A 149 7.26 -13.05 28.22
C TYR A 149 8.48 -13.03 27.29
N ILE A 150 9.62 -13.61 27.71
CA ILE A 150 10.85 -13.64 26.89
C ILE A 150 10.60 -14.39 25.58
N GLU A 151 9.93 -15.55 25.63
CA GLU A 151 9.65 -16.34 24.44
C GLU A 151 8.68 -15.62 23.49
N ASN A 152 7.60 -15.05 24.02
CA ASN A 152 6.58 -14.36 23.23
C ASN A 152 7.03 -12.98 22.72
N THR A 153 8.04 -12.38 23.36
CA THR A 153 8.64 -11.11 22.91
C THR A 153 9.97 -11.28 22.21
N LYS A 154 10.40 -12.51 21.91
CA LYS A 154 11.66 -12.79 21.22
C LYS A 154 11.82 -11.91 19.98
N SER A 155 13.01 -11.33 19.82
CA SER A 155 13.28 -10.40 18.73
C SER A 155 13.01 -11.02 17.35
N GLN A 156 12.44 -10.21 16.47
CA GLN A 156 12.03 -10.59 15.12
C GLN A 156 12.67 -9.65 14.11
N ASN A 157 13.23 -10.23 13.05
CA ASN A 157 13.68 -9.51 11.87
C ASN A 157 12.63 -9.65 10.77
N ILE A 158 12.19 -8.53 10.24
CA ILE A 158 11.12 -8.44 9.25
C ILE A 158 11.71 -7.77 8.01
N PHE A 159 11.80 -8.50 6.92
CA PHE A 159 12.48 -8.03 5.71
C PHE A 159 11.47 -7.36 4.77
N LEU A 160 11.73 -6.10 4.46
CA LEU A 160 10.96 -5.30 3.53
C LEU A 160 11.42 -5.61 2.11
N LYS A 161 10.50 -6.08 1.27
CA LYS A 161 10.77 -6.30 -0.15
C LYS A 161 10.40 -5.04 -0.92
N TYR A 162 11.37 -4.52 -1.67
CA TYR A 162 11.16 -3.45 -2.63
C TYR A 162 11.51 -3.93 -4.02
N GLU A 163 10.69 -3.58 -5.01
CA GLU A 163 11.00 -3.80 -6.41
C GLU A 163 11.26 -2.47 -7.10
N LYS A 164 12.28 -2.42 -7.95
CA LYS A 164 12.63 -1.22 -8.70
C LYS A 164 11.53 -0.91 -9.71
N GLY A 165 11.14 0.35 -9.77
CA GLY A 165 10.05 0.85 -10.59
C GLY A 165 8.82 1.08 -9.74
N LEU A 166 8.14 2.19 -9.99
CA LEU A 166 6.96 2.60 -9.26
C LEU A 166 5.69 2.06 -9.93
N VAL A 167 4.97 1.23 -9.18
CA VAL A 167 3.71 0.62 -9.59
C VAL A 167 2.56 1.28 -8.82
N ILE A 168 1.59 1.80 -9.56
CA ILE A 168 0.30 2.20 -9.00
C ILE A 168 -0.66 1.02 -9.14
N HIS A 169 -1.00 0.42 -8.01
CA HIS A 169 -2.02 -0.64 -7.91
C HIS A 169 -3.39 0.01 -7.89
N VAL A 170 -4.15 -0.18 -8.98
CA VAL A 170 -5.46 0.43 -9.17
C VAL A 170 -6.52 -0.57 -8.77
N ALA A 171 -6.89 -0.52 -7.50
CA ALA A 171 -8.01 -1.27 -6.95
C ALA A 171 -9.24 -0.38 -6.78
N SER A 172 -9.18 0.92 -7.07
CA SER A 172 -10.29 1.86 -6.93
C SER A 172 -9.98 3.18 -7.66
N LEU A 173 -10.99 4.04 -7.82
CA LEU A 173 -10.77 5.39 -8.36
C LEU A 173 -9.83 6.25 -7.49
N GLU A 174 -9.78 5.99 -6.18
CA GLU A 174 -8.93 6.76 -5.26
C GLU A 174 -7.44 6.56 -5.53
N ASP A 175 -7.06 5.40 -6.08
CA ASP A 175 -5.66 5.07 -6.40
C ASP A 175 -5.14 5.83 -7.62
N LEU A 176 -6.04 6.41 -8.43
CA LEU A 176 -5.74 7.25 -9.59
C LEU A 176 -5.73 8.75 -9.24
N ARG A 177 -5.75 9.12 -7.95
CA ARG A 177 -5.69 10.53 -7.56
C ARG A 177 -4.30 11.10 -7.75
N TYR A 178 -4.23 12.14 -8.58
CA TYR A 178 -3.05 12.95 -8.81
C TYR A 178 -3.40 14.43 -8.63
N LYS A 179 -2.72 15.11 -7.69
CA LYS A 179 -2.94 16.53 -7.36
C LYS A 179 -4.43 16.88 -7.15
N GLY A 180 -5.17 15.98 -6.49
CA GLY A 180 -6.59 16.16 -6.16
C GLY A 180 -7.57 15.79 -7.28
N GLN A 181 -7.08 15.47 -8.48
CA GLN A 181 -7.89 15.08 -9.63
C GLN A 181 -7.74 13.58 -9.90
N LEU A 182 -8.74 12.99 -10.54
CA LEU A 182 -8.64 11.64 -11.08
C LEU A 182 -7.91 11.71 -12.42
N SER A 183 -6.77 11.04 -12.56
CA SER A 183 -6.00 11.04 -13.81
C SER A 183 -5.01 9.88 -13.87
N PHE A 184 -4.74 9.39 -15.08
CA PHE A 184 -3.57 8.54 -15.34
C PHE A 184 -2.37 9.46 -15.59
N SER A 185 -1.62 9.79 -14.55
CA SER A 185 -0.45 10.65 -14.62
C SER A 185 0.83 9.83 -14.87
N GLY A 186 1.72 10.31 -15.74
CA GLY A 186 3.07 9.76 -15.85
C GLY A 186 3.96 10.03 -14.65
N LEU A 187 3.51 10.88 -13.70
CA LEU A 187 4.26 11.28 -12.52
C LEU A 187 3.46 11.09 -11.24
N THR A 188 4.16 10.75 -10.16
CA THR A 188 3.64 10.86 -8.80
C THR A 188 3.56 12.31 -8.36
N VAL A 189 2.89 12.57 -7.24
CA VAL A 189 2.84 13.92 -6.63
C VAL A 189 4.23 14.47 -6.27
N ASP A 190 5.20 13.58 -6.05
CA ASP A 190 6.59 13.91 -5.76
C ASP A 190 7.45 14.10 -7.03
N GLY A 191 6.83 14.03 -8.21
CA GLY A 191 7.49 14.18 -9.51
C GLY A 191 8.29 12.96 -9.94
N GLU A 192 8.02 11.78 -9.38
CA GLU A 192 8.67 10.54 -9.80
C GLU A 192 7.93 9.91 -10.98
N PRO A 193 8.63 9.32 -11.96
CA PRO A 193 7.99 8.55 -13.02
C PRO A 193 7.14 7.41 -12.47
N VAL A 194 5.94 7.26 -13.03
CA VAL A 194 5.12 6.06 -12.83
C VAL A 194 5.53 5.04 -13.90
N ASP A 195 6.22 3.98 -13.48
CA ASP A 195 6.66 2.92 -14.38
C ASP A 195 5.50 2.01 -14.80
N ARG A 196 4.51 1.83 -13.92
CA ARG A 196 3.38 0.93 -14.20
C ARG A 196 2.08 1.33 -13.52
N TYR A 197 0.98 1.16 -14.23
CA TYR A 197 -0.35 0.97 -13.66
C TYR A 197 -0.72 -0.52 -13.70
N SER A 198 -1.10 -1.09 -12.55
CA SER A 198 -1.60 -2.47 -12.45
C SER A 198 -3.07 -2.42 -12.06
N ILE A 199 -3.97 -2.78 -12.96
CA ILE A 199 -5.40 -2.81 -12.69
C ILE A 199 -5.73 -4.11 -11.96
N GLU A 200 -6.27 -4.02 -10.74
CA GLU A 200 -6.48 -5.19 -9.87
C GLU A 200 -7.93 -5.66 -9.84
N LYS A 201 -8.84 -4.84 -10.38
CA LYS A 201 -10.25 -5.15 -10.53
C LYS A 201 -10.87 -4.25 -11.61
N ASP A 202 -12.09 -4.55 -12.02
CA ASP A 202 -12.85 -3.65 -12.88
C ASP A 202 -13.05 -2.29 -12.21
N ILE A 203 -12.72 -1.22 -12.92
CA ILE A 203 -12.81 0.15 -12.42
C ILE A 203 -13.95 0.88 -13.14
N ASP A 204 -14.98 1.24 -12.39
CA ASP A 204 -16.15 1.97 -12.89
C ASP A 204 -16.00 3.47 -12.64
N PHE A 205 -15.96 4.27 -13.72
CA PHE A 205 -15.84 5.72 -13.70
C PHE A 205 -17.19 6.44 -13.73
N LYS A 206 -18.32 5.73 -13.59
CA LYS A 206 -19.65 6.34 -13.63
C LYS A 206 -19.79 7.46 -12.61
N GLY A 207 -20.03 8.68 -13.11
CA GLY A 207 -20.18 9.88 -12.28
C GLY A 207 -18.87 10.50 -11.82
N ALA A 208 -17.71 9.92 -12.18
CA ALA A 208 -16.40 10.46 -11.87
C ALA A 208 -15.93 11.44 -12.94
N SER A 209 -15.20 12.47 -12.52
CA SER A 209 -14.58 13.45 -13.42
C SER A 209 -13.12 13.09 -13.64
N LEU A 210 -12.84 12.37 -14.72
CA LEU A 210 -11.48 12.03 -15.15
C LEU A 210 -10.86 13.18 -15.94
N VAL A 211 -9.60 13.50 -15.64
CA VAL A 211 -8.81 14.53 -16.34
C VAL A 211 -7.74 13.84 -17.18
N MET A 212 -7.58 14.32 -18.42
CA MET A 212 -6.56 13.85 -19.37
C MET A 212 -5.16 13.97 -18.75
N GLY A 213 -4.39 12.88 -18.78
CA GLY A 213 -2.98 12.87 -18.40
C GLY A 213 -2.11 13.53 -19.46
N GLU A 214 -1.08 14.26 -19.06
CA GLU A 214 -0.19 14.96 -20.01
C GLU A 214 0.66 13.99 -20.83
N SER A 215 1.47 13.18 -20.14
CA SER A 215 2.36 12.19 -20.79
C SER A 215 2.47 10.93 -19.94
N PHE A 216 2.60 9.76 -20.59
CA PHE A 216 2.91 8.48 -19.93
C PHE A 216 3.82 7.63 -20.82
N SER A 217 4.83 6.99 -20.22
CA SER A 217 5.83 6.15 -20.91
C SER A 217 6.16 4.82 -20.22
N GLY A 218 5.23 4.32 -19.40
CA GLY A 218 5.38 3.06 -18.67
C GLY A 218 4.51 1.94 -19.22
N LYS A 219 4.10 1.03 -18.34
CA LYS A 219 3.20 -0.08 -18.67
C LYS A 219 1.84 0.06 -18.01
N ILE A 220 0.76 -0.18 -18.76
CA ILE A 220 -0.58 -0.39 -18.19
C ILE A 220 -0.89 -1.88 -18.30
N SER A 221 -0.91 -2.55 -17.15
CA SER A 221 -1.26 -3.98 -17.04
C SER A 221 -2.71 -4.06 -16.61
N GLY A 222 -3.61 -4.42 -17.52
CA GLY A 222 -5.03 -4.56 -17.22
C GLY A 222 -5.35 -5.82 -16.43
N ASN A 223 -4.48 -6.83 -16.45
CA ASN A 223 -4.67 -8.13 -15.77
C ASN A 223 -6.02 -8.80 -16.10
N GLY A 224 -6.59 -8.52 -17.28
CA GLY A 224 -7.90 -9.01 -17.72
C GLY A 224 -9.09 -8.19 -17.23
N HIS A 225 -8.86 -7.07 -16.53
CA HIS A 225 -9.91 -6.21 -16.01
C HIS A 225 -10.30 -5.07 -16.97
N SER A 226 -11.46 -4.47 -16.70
CA SER A 226 -12.00 -3.38 -17.52
C SER A 226 -11.94 -2.01 -16.85
N LEU A 227 -11.73 -0.96 -17.64
CA LEU A 227 -12.10 0.42 -17.32
C LEU A 227 -13.47 0.72 -17.94
N LYS A 228 -14.46 1.08 -17.12
CA LYS A 228 -15.86 1.19 -17.54
C LYS A 228 -16.41 2.60 -17.35
N ASN A 229 -17.34 2.99 -18.23
CA ASN A 229 -18.21 4.16 -18.07
C ASN A 229 -17.45 5.49 -17.95
N ILE A 230 -16.37 5.65 -18.72
CA ILE A 230 -15.60 6.89 -18.77
C ILE A 230 -16.37 7.91 -19.62
N SER A 231 -16.57 9.11 -19.09
CA SER A 231 -17.23 10.21 -19.80
C SER A 231 -16.39 11.48 -19.72
N LEU A 232 -15.72 11.82 -20.82
CA LEU A 232 -14.94 13.05 -20.96
C LEU A 232 -15.78 14.10 -21.70
N VAL A 233 -16.01 15.26 -21.07
CA VAL A 233 -16.82 16.34 -21.66
C VAL A 233 -16.07 17.66 -21.58
N LEU A 234 -15.97 18.36 -22.71
CA LEU A 234 -15.31 19.65 -22.83
C LEU A 234 -16.21 20.60 -23.64
N ASN A 235 -16.53 21.75 -23.06
CA ASN A 235 -17.36 22.77 -23.69
C ASN A 235 -16.55 24.05 -23.85
N SER A 236 -16.64 24.67 -25.04
CA SER A 236 -16.18 26.04 -25.21
C SER A 236 -16.99 26.99 -24.34
N LYS A 237 -16.31 28.02 -23.85
CA LYS A 237 -16.95 29.12 -23.14
C LYS A 237 -17.59 30.08 -24.15
N PRO A 238 -18.59 30.89 -23.74
CA PRO A 238 -19.14 31.94 -24.61
C PRO A 238 -18.06 32.90 -25.15
N ILE A 239 -17.06 33.19 -24.31
CA ILE A 239 -15.82 33.85 -24.71
C ILE A 239 -14.69 32.87 -24.40
N ASP A 240 -14.21 32.21 -25.45
CA ASP A 240 -13.13 31.23 -25.38
C ASP A 240 -11.91 31.75 -26.12
N LYS A 241 -10.78 31.87 -25.42
CA LYS A 241 -9.51 32.30 -26.03
C LYS A 241 -8.73 31.12 -26.58
N ASP A 242 -9.12 29.90 -26.21
CA ASP A 242 -8.45 28.68 -26.65
C ASP A 242 -8.76 28.46 -28.13
N LYS A 243 -7.70 28.28 -28.92
CA LYS A 243 -7.81 27.97 -30.35
C LYS A 243 -7.85 26.46 -30.62
N GLU A 244 -7.71 25.65 -29.58
CA GLU A 244 -7.68 24.21 -29.65
C GLU A 244 -8.35 23.58 -28.43
N LYS A 245 -9.02 22.45 -28.65
CA LYS A 245 -9.68 21.64 -27.63
C LYS A 245 -9.30 20.18 -27.82
N LYS A 246 -8.85 19.53 -26.75
CA LYS A 246 -8.39 18.14 -26.76
C LYS A 246 -9.09 17.33 -25.68
N LEU A 247 -9.51 16.11 -25.99
CA LEU A 247 -9.93 15.12 -24.98
C LEU A 247 -9.44 13.72 -25.34
N SER A 248 -8.85 13.06 -24.36
CA SER A 248 -8.34 11.70 -24.41
C SER A 248 -8.00 11.23 -22.99
N LEU A 249 -7.65 9.95 -22.80
CA LEU A 249 -7.00 9.51 -21.56
C LEU A 249 -5.63 10.16 -21.38
N PHE A 250 -4.82 10.19 -22.45
CA PHE A 250 -3.51 10.83 -22.48
C PHE A 250 -3.44 11.87 -23.59
N GLU A 251 -2.68 12.94 -23.38
CA GLU A 251 -2.24 13.79 -24.49
C GLU A 251 -1.13 13.09 -25.25
N ASN A 252 -0.06 12.68 -24.57
CA ASN A 252 1.04 11.93 -25.16
C ASN A 252 1.18 10.55 -24.50
N LEU A 253 1.24 9.51 -25.31
CA LEU A 253 1.52 8.15 -24.89
C LEU A 253 2.69 7.65 -25.73
N GLU A 254 3.86 7.56 -25.11
CA GLU A 254 5.14 7.34 -25.81
C GLU A 254 5.93 6.23 -25.14
N ASP A 255 6.54 5.33 -25.90
CA ASP A 255 7.37 4.23 -25.36
C ASP A 255 6.62 3.34 -24.33
N ALA A 256 5.29 3.26 -24.46
CA ALA A 256 4.42 2.59 -23.51
C ALA A 256 3.87 1.25 -24.01
N VAL A 257 3.55 0.38 -23.05
CA VAL A 257 2.95 -0.93 -23.30
C VAL A 257 1.60 -1.02 -22.59
N ILE A 258 0.56 -1.46 -23.29
CA ILE A 258 -0.75 -1.76 -22.70
C ILE A 258 -1.08 -3.22 -22.96
N GLU A 259 -1.32 -3.99 -21.90
CA GLU A 259 -1.64 -5.41 -22.01
C GLU A 259 -2.89 -5.79 -21.23
N ASP A 260 -3.66 -6.72 -21.79
CA ASP A 260 -4.77 -7.42 -21.12
C ASP A 260 -5.79 -6.47 -20.48
N LEU A 261 -6.18 -5.43 -21.22
CA LEU A 261 -7.07 -4.38 -20.74
C LEU A 261 -8.33 -4.25 -21.61
N HIS A 262 -9.47 -4.12 -20.96
CA HIS A 262 -10.74 -3.84 -21.62
C HIS A 262 -11.20 -2.41 -21.31
N ILE A 263 -11.69 -1.69 -22.31
CA ILE A 263 -12.28 -0.36 -22.17
C ILE A 263 -13.71 -0.43 -22.67
N GLU A 264 -14.65 -0.16 -21.79
CA GLU A 264 -16.09 -0.32 -22.05
C GLU A 264 -16.85 0.97 -21.75
N ASN A 265 -17.78 1.34 -22.64
CA ASN A 265 -18.66 2.50 -22.45
C ASN A 265 -17.86 3.81 -22.27
N PHE A 266 -17.03 4.14 -23.27
CA PHE A 266 -16.23 5.36 -23.26
C PHE A 266 -16.91 6.44 -24.11
N VAL A 267 -17.21 7.58 -23.51
CA VAL A 267 -17.83 8.72 -24.17
C VAL A 267 -16.87 9.91 -24.17
N ILE A 268 -16.64 10.48 -25.35
CA ILE A 268 -16.00 11.79 -25.52
C ILE A 268 -17.02 12.75 -26.13
N LYS A 269 -17.24 13.89 -25.48
CA LYS A 269 -18.06 14.98 -26.01
C LYS A 269 -17.30 16.29 -26.00
N ILE A 270 -17.08 16.87 -27.17
CA ILE A 270 -16.47 18.20 -27.33
C ILE A 270 -17.47 19.13 -28.01
N ASN A 271 -17.89 20.20 -27.34
CA ASN A 271 -18.71 21.25 -27.93
C ASN A 271 -17.86 22.51 -28.09
N ALA A 272 -17.15 22.62 -29.21
CA ALA A 272 -16.29 23.76 -29.50
C ALA A 272 -17.04 24.88 -30.25
N ASN A 273 -16.54 26.12 -30.16
CA ASN A 273 -17.00 27.23 -31.01
C ASN A 273 -16.45 27.08 -32.44
N ALA A 274 -17.08 27.73 -33.42
CA ALA A 274 -16.57 27.78 -34.79
C ALA A 274 -15.14 28.35 -34.84
N GLY A 275 -14.29 27.81 -35.72
CA GLY A 275 -12.88 28.20 -35.84
C GLY A 275 -11.93 27.64 -34.77
N VAL A 276 -12.42 26.82 -33.83
CA VAL A 276 -11.58 26.15 -32.81
C VAL A 276 -11.20 24.75 -33.30
N ARG A 277 -9.90 24.44 -33.27
CA ARG A 277 -9.36 23.11 -33.61
C ARG A 277 -9.79 22.07 -32.57
N VAL A 278 -10.14 20.86 -33.00
CA VAL A 278 -10.60 19.79 -32.10
C VAL A 278 -9.81 18.51 -32.32
N LEU A 279 -9.26 17.95 -31.24
CA LEU A 279 -8.57 16.66 -31.23
C LEU A 279 -9.24 15.71 -30.23
N ALA A 280 -9.64 14.51 -30.66
CA ALA A 280 -10.24 13.54 -29.76
C ALA A 280 -9.94 12.09 -30.13
N ALA A 281 -9.54 11.30 -29.14
CA ALA A 281 -9.39 9.85 -29.26
C ALA A 281 -9.48 9.22 -27.87
N PRO A 282 -9.85 7.93 -27.74
CA PRO A 282 -10.02 7.33 -26.43
C PRO A 282 -8.70 7.11 -25.68
N LEU A 283 -7.60 6.74 -26.35
CA LEU A 283 -6.33 6.44 -25.68
C LEU A 283 -5.38 7.63 -25.60
N ALA A 284 -4.94 8.16 -26.74
CA ALA A 284 -4.02 9.30 -26.75
C ALA A 284 -4.28 10.30 -27.88
N ILE A 285 -3.90 11.56 -27.70
CA ILE A 285 -3.80 12.47 -28.85
C ILE A 285 -2.61 12.04 -29.72
N ASN A 286 -1.44 11.86 -29.10
CA ASN A 286 -0.21 11.42 -29.77
C ASN A 286 0.22 10.06 -29.23
N GLY A 287 0.21 9.04 -30.09
CA GLY A 287 0.74 7.71 -29.78
C GLY A 287 2.07 7.47 -30.49
N LYS A 288 3.13 7.10 -29.76
CA LYS A 288 4.45 6.82 -30.36
C LYS A 288 5.12 5.61 -29.71
N ASN A 289 5.69 4.71 -30.52
CA ASN A 289 6.44 3.55 -30.03
C ASN A 289 5.61 2.70 -29.04
N LEU A 290 4.38 2.35 -29.44
CA LEU A 290 3.44 1.67 -28.55
C LEU A 290 3.26 0.20 -28.88
N SER A 291 3.06 -0.60 -27.85
CA SER A 291 2.63 -2.01 -27.99
C SER A 291 1.33 -2.23 -27.23
N LEU A 292 0.27 -2.59 -27.96
CA LEU A 292 -1.02 -2.97 -27.38
C LEU A 292 -1.23 -4.46 -27.62
N LYS A 293 -1.40 -5.23 -26.54
CA LYS A 293 -1.60 -6.67 -26.59
C LYS A 293 -2.85 -7.08 -25.82
N ASN A 294 -3.75 -7.84 -26.45
CA ASN A 294 -5.01 -8.29 -25.84
C ASN A 294 -5.86 -7.13 -25.29
N VAL A 295 -5.88 -6.00 -26.01
CA VAL A 295 -6.66 -4.83 -25.61
C VAL A 295 -7.99 -4.78 -26.37
N SER A 296 -9.10 -4.50 -25.69
CA SER A 296 -10.39 -4.32 -26.39
C SER A 296 -11.07 -3.01 -26.04
N LEU A 297 -11.64 -2.37 -27.05
CA LEU A 297 -12.50 -1.19 -26.89
C LEU A 297 -13.92 -1.56 -27.33
N GLN A 298 -14.90 -1.35 -26.46
CA GLN A 298 -16.30 -1.65 -26.73
C GLN A 298 -17.20 -0.46 -26.34
N ASN A 299 -18.18 -0.18 -27.19
CA ASN A 299 -19.16 0.89 -26.97
C ASN A 299 -18.48 2.24 -26.75
N ILE A 300 -17.74 2.68 -27.76
CA ILE A 300 -17.04 3.97 -27.75
C ILE A 300 -17.83 4.98 -28.56
N GLN A 301 -18.04 6.17 -28.01
CA GLN A 301 -18.79 7.25 -28.64
C GLN A 301 -17.96 8.53 -28.62
N ILE A 302 -17.76 9.14 -29.78
CA ILE A 302 -17.08 10.43 -29.92
C ILE A 302 -18.03 11.41 -30.62
N ASP A 303 -18.42 12.47 -29.93
CA ASP A 303 -19.32 13.52 -30.42
C ASP A 303 -18.63 14.89 -30.35
N THR A 304 -18.42 15.51 -31.51
CA THR A 304 -17.77 16.83 -31.61
C THR A 304 -18.75 17.98 -31.85
N GLY A 305 -20.05 17.75 -31.61
CA GLY A 305 -21.08 18.75 -31.79
C GLY A 305 -21.30 19.14 -33.26
N ARG A 306 -21.88 20.33 -33.46
CA ARG A 306 -22.35 20.81 -34.79
C ARG A 306 -21.70 22.11 -35.27
N SER A 307 -20.75 22.66 -34.51
CA SER A 307 -20.14 23.96 -34.80
C SER A 307 -18.98 23.90 -35.79
N ASP A 308 -18.59 22.70 -36.22
CA ASP A 308 -17.54 22.52 -37.23
C ASP A 308 -18.07 22.91 -38.61
N ASP A 309 -17.61 24.06 -39.09
CA ASP A 309 -17.91 24.66 -40.38
C ASP A 309 -16.78 24.48 -41.40
N GLY A 310 -15.76 23.67 -41.07
CA GLY A 310 -14.59 23.42 -41.91
C GLY A 310 -13.53 24.53 -41.89
N SER A 311 -13.72 25.59 -41.10
CA SER A 311 -12.71 26.67 -40.94
C SER A 311 -11.54 26.29 -40.05
N ALA A 312 -11.69 25.24 -39.23
CA ALA A 312 -10.66 24.68 -38.36
C ALA A 312 -10.58 23.17 -38.49
N GLU A 313 -9.43 22.60 -38.12
CA GLU A 313 -9.20 21.17 -38.26
C GLU A 313 -9.82 20.38 -37.09
N TYR A 314 -10.62 19.37 -37.43
CA TYR A 314 -11.13 18.38 -36.50
C TYR A 314 -10.43 17.05 -36.81
N LEU A 315 -9.58 16.58 -35.91
CA LEU A 315 -8.89 15.29 -36.04
C LEU A 315 -9.36 14.34 -34.94
N LEU A 316 -9.94 13.22 -35.34
CA LEU A 316 -10.47 12.21 -34.42
C LEU A 316 -9.74 10.89 -34.62
N GLY A 317 -9.71 10.06 -33.59
CA GLY A 317 -9.04 8.77 -33.59
C GLY A 317 -9.88 7.68 -32.97
N ASP A 318 -9.83 6.47 -33.52
CA ASP A 318 -10.41 5.30 -32.85
C ASP A 318 -9.54 4.74 -31.71
N LEU A 319 -8.23 5.02 -31.75
CA LEU A 319 -7.30 4.87 -30.63
C LEU A 319 -6.53 6.16 -30.37
N PHE A 320 -5.97 6.72 -31.44
CA PHE A 320 -5.09 7.88 -31.40
C PHE A 320 -5.47 8.91 -32.45
N VAL A 321 -5.24 10.19 -32.19
CA VAL A 321 -5.35 11.22 -33.23
C VAL A 321 -4.16 11.14 -34.19
N SER A 322 -2.95 11.01 -33.65
CA SER A 322 -1.73 10.74 -34.41
C SER A 322 -1.02 9.50 -33.87
N SER A 323 -0.38 8.75 -34.75
CA SER A 323 0.27 7.50 -34.36
C SER A 323 1.56 7.23 -35.16
N GLU A 324 2.63 6.86 -34.46
CA GLU A 324 3.91 6.45 -35.02
C GLU A 324 4.38 5.14 -34.36
N ASN A 325 4.81 4.17 -35.16
CA ASN A 325 5.38 2.90 -34.67
C ASN A 325 4.47 2.19 -33.63
N ILE A 326 3.28 1.77 -34.07
CA ILE A 326 2.30 1.08 -33.22
C ILE A 326 2.26 -0.41 -33.56
N SER A 327 2.47 -1.25 -32.55
CA SER A 327 2.29 -2.69 -32.62
C SER A 327 0.97 -3.09 -31.96
N LEU A 328 0.13 -3.83 -32.70
CA LEU A 328 -1.18 -4.29 -32.23
C LEU A 328 -1.24 -5.83 -32.31
N ALA A 329 -1.43 -6.49 -31.17
CA ALA A 329 -1.55 -7.93 -31.08
C ALA A 329 -2.85 -8.32 -30.36
N ASN A 330 -3.79 -8.95 -31.07
CA ASN A 330 -5.13 -9.27 -30.54
C ASN A 330 -5.85 -8.02 -29.95
N THR A 331 -5.64 -6.86 -30.57
CA THR A 331 -6.31 -5.62 -30.20
C THR A 331 -7.53 -5.40 -31.07
N LYS A 332 -8.70 -5.13 -30.48
CA LYS A 332 -9.99 -5.10 -31.19
C LYS A 332 -10.86 -3.94 -30.74
N ALA A 333 -11.66 -3.40 -31.67
CA ALA A 333 -12.71 -2.43 -31.36
C ALA A 333 -14.07 -2.93 -31.86
N SER A 334 -15.13 -2.70 -31.09
CA SER A 334 -16.50 -3.00 -31.49
C SER A 334 -17.46 -1.93 -31.00
N GLN A 335 -18.57 -1.72 -31.72
CA GLN A 335 -19.59 -0.72 -31.35
C GLN A 335 -18.97 0.68 -31.17
N PHE A 336 -18.30 1.16 -32.21
CA PHE A 336 -17.66 2.47 -32.22
C PHE A 336 -18.53 3.45 -33.02
N ALA A 337 -18.88 4.59 -32.43
CA ALA A 337 -19.69 5.62 -33.06
C ALA A 337 -18.97 6.96 -33.06
N PHE A 338 -18.98 7.61 -34.23
CA PHE A 338 -18.49 8.96 -34.41
C PHE A 338 -19.65 9.86 -34.86
N THR A 339 -19.86 10.95 -34.13
CA THR A 339 -20.83 12.01 -34.48
C THR A 339 -20.02 13.28 -34.73
N HIS A 340 -19.76 13.58 -36.00
CA HIS A 340 -18.93 14.72 -36.42
C HIS A 340 -19.48 15.32 -37.73
N SER A 341 -18.94 16.47 -38.14
CA SER A 341 -19.26 17.08 -39.45
C SER A 341 -18.62 16.32 -40.62
N SER A 342 -18.97 16.66 -41.85
CA SER A 342 -18.29 16.12 -43.04
C SER A 342 -16.84 16.61 -43.22
N PHE A 343 -16.41 17.65 -42.49
CA PHE A 343 -15.06 18.22 -42.57
C PHE A 343 -14.05 17.53 -41.65
N ALA A 344 -14.54 16.85 -40.62
CA ALA A 344 -13.70 16.14 -39.66
C ALA A 344 -12.95 14.97 -40.33
N LYS A 345 -11.69 14.80 -39.96
CA LYS A 345 -10.85 13.68 -40.38
C LYS A 345 -10.79 12.67 -39.25
N VAL A 346 -11.04 11.40 -39.57
CA VAL A 346 -10.98 10.31 -38.59
C VAL A 346 -9.84 9.38 -38.96
N HIS A 347 -8.85 9.30 -38.07
CA HIS A 347 -7.80 8.29 -38.10
C HIS A 347 -8.33 6.98 -37.54
N ARG A 348 -8.26 5.92 -38.33
CA ARG A 348 -8.78 4.60 -37.97
C ARG A 348 -7.69 3.54 -38.06
N LEU A 349 -7.35 2.94 -36.93
CA LEU A 349 -6.43 1.81 -36.84
C LEU A 349 -7.15 0.47 -36.61
N LEU A 350 -8.27 0.48 -35.89
CA LEU A 350 -9.03 -0.73 -35.53
C LEU A 350 -10.38 -0.82 -36.23
N THR A 351 -11.02 0.32 -36.43
CA THR A 351 -12.37 0.41 -36.99
C THR A 351 -12.29 0.55 -38.50
N ARG A 352 -13.22 -0.07 -39.23
CA ARG A 352 -13.34 0.06 -40.69
C ARG A 352 -14.56 0.87 -41.06
#